data_AF-A0A355A6A3-F1
#
_entry.id   AF-A0A355A6A3-F1
#
_cell.length_a   1.000
_cell.length_b   1.000
_cell.length_c   1.000
_cell.angle_alpha   90.00
_cell.angle_beta   90.00
_cell.angle_gamma   90.00
#
_symmetry.space_group_name_H-M   'P 1'
#
loop_
_entity.id
_entity.type
_entity.pdbx_description
1 polymer ?
#
loop_
_entity_poly.entity_id
_entity_poly.type
_entity_poly.pdbx_seq_one_letter_code
_entity_poly.pdbx_strand_id
1 'polypeptide(L)' 'MKLFIPTRAFFEPAALEYPLGKKIYEELVAKDIPIKITTSHNRVLGIPDTTP' A
#
# COMPACT_ATOMS: atom_id res chain seq x y z
N MET A 1 11.36 18.87 -8.30
CA MET A 1 11.06 17.85 -7.27
C MET A 1 10.29 16.73 -7.94
N LYS A 2 10.75 15.47 -7.89
CA LYS A 2 9.96 14.32 -8.34
C LYS A 2 9.06 13.89 -7.19
N LEU A 3 7.77 13.77 -7.45
CA LEU A 3 6.84 13.17 -6.50
C LEU A 3 7.18 11.69 -6.35
N PHE A 4 7.21 11.21 -5.12
CA PHE A 4 7.39 9.79 -4.85
C PHE A 4 6.09 9.05 -5.21
N ILE A 5 6.20 8.01 -6.03
CA ILE A 5 5.11 7.11 -6.37
C ILE A 5 5.57 5.70 -5.95
N PRO A 6 4.84 5.02 -5.05
CA PRO A 6 5.23 3.69 -4.60
C PRO A 6 5.02 2.65 -5.70
N THR A 7 5.91 1.67 -5.79
CA THR A 7 5.77 0.52 -6.71
C THR A 7 4.74 -0.50 -6.23
N ARG A 8 4.43 -0.51 -4.93
CA ARG A 8 3.44 -1.37 -4.28
C ARG A 8 2.98 -0.74 -2.98
N ALA A 9 1.80 -1.08 -2.50
CA ALA A 9 1.30 -0.61 -1.21
C ALA A 9 0.71 -1.74 -0.37
N PHE A 10 0.79 -1.58 0.96
CA PHE A 10 0.18 -2.49 1.92
C PHE A 10 -0.80 -1.72 2.78
N PHE A 11 -2.00 -2.26 2.96
CA PHE A 11 -3.05 -1.63 3.76
C PHE A 11 -3.52 -2.58 4.85
N GLU A 12 -3.81 -2.03 6.02
CA GLU A 12 -4.62 -2.72 7.00
C GLU A 12 -6.09 -2.60 6.64
N PRO A 13 -6.92 -3.62 6.91
CA PRO A 13 -8.36 -3.53 6.66
C PRO A 13 -9.00 -2.36 7.42
N ALA A 14 -8.54 -2.10 8.66
CA ALA A 14 -8.98 -0.96 9.46
C ALA A 14 -8.63 0.40 8.84
N ALA A 15 -7.59 0.49 8.01
CA ALA A 15 -7.22 1.75 7.35
C ALA A 15 -8.28 2.22 6.34
N LEU A 16 -9.06 1.29 5.77
CA LEU A 16 -10.13 1.60 4.82
C LEU A 16 -11.39 2.16 5.50
N GLU A 17 -11.50 2.04 6.82
CA GLU A 17 -12.58 2.66 7.60
C GLU A 17 -12.40 4.18 7.72
N TYR A 18 -11.17 4.68 7.49
CA TYR A 18 -10.87 6.10 7.55
C TYR A 18 -10.94 6.74 6.15
N PRO A 19 -11.49 7.96 6.04
CA PRO A 19 -11.66 8.64 4.76
C PRO A 19 -10.33 8.86 4.02
N LEU A 20 -9.24 9.06 4.77
CA LEU A 20 -7.91 9.19 4.19
C LEU A 20 -7.41 7.87 3.58
N GLY A 21 -7.56 6.75 4.29
CA GLY A 21 -7.12 5.45 3.78
C GLY A 21 -7.92 5.02 2.55
N LYS A 22 -9.22 5.30 2.54
CA LYS A 22 -10.06 5.10 1.35
C LYS A 22 -9.61 5.94 0.16
N LYS A 23 -9.31 7.23 0.37
CA LYS A 23 -8.81 8.12 -0.69
C LYS A 23 -7.49 7.62 -1.28
N ILE A 24 -6.53 7.25 -0.44
CA ILE A 24 -5.22 6.75 -0.90
C ILE A 24 -5.40 5.41 -1.63
N TYR A 25 -6.27 4.53 -1.12
CA TYR A 25 -6.58 3.26 -1.79
C TYR A 25 -7.14 3.49 -3.19
N GLU A 26 -8.13 4.37 -3.34
CA GLU A 26 -8.72 4.73 -4.64
C GLU A 26 -7.69 5.34 -5.61
N GLU A 27 -6.83 6.24 -5.12
CA GLU A 27 -5.76 6.83 -5.95
C GLU A 27 -4.73 5.80 -6.42
N LEU A 28 -4.40 4.82 -5.58
CA LEU A 28 -3.45 3.76 -5.92
C LEU A 28 -4.07 2.74 -6.87
N VAL A 29 -5.34 2.38 -6.69
CA VAL A 29 -6.11 1.54 -7.63
C VAL A 29 -6.21 2.21 -8.99
N ALA A 30 -6.52 3.51 -9.03
CA ALA A 30 -6.59 4.28 -10.28
C ALA A 30 -5.24 4.36 -11.02
N LYS A 31 -4.13 4.16 -10.31
CA LYS A 31 -2.77 4.15 -10.86
C LYS A 31 -2.24 2.75 -11.18
N ASP A 32 -3.09 1.72 -11.06
CA ASP A 32 -2.73 0.32 -11.27
C ASP A 32 -1.57 -0.16 -10.35
N ILE A 33 -1.44 0.44 -9.17
CA ILE A 33 -0.39 0.08 -8.22
C ILE A 33 -0.84 -1.17 -7.45
N PRO A 34 -0.02 -2.21 -7.35
CA PRO A 34 -0.39 -3.43 -6.63
C PRO A 34 -0.56 -3.16 -5.14
N ILE A 35 -1.78 -3.41 -4.63
CA ILE A 35 -2.15 -3.27 -3.24
C ILE A 35 -2.30 -4.65 -2.60
N LYS A 36 -1.70 -4.84 -1.42
CA LYS A 36 -1.86 -6.04 -0.60
C LYS A 36 -2.48 -5.68 0.75
N ILE A 37 -3.35 -6.53 1.27
CA ILE A 37 -3.88 -6.37 2.62
C ILE A 37 -2.95 -7.08 3.61
N THR A 38 -2.57 -6.39 4.68
CA THR A 38 -1.82 -6.94 5.81
C THR A 38 -2.67 -6.86 7.07
N THR A 39 -2.46 -7.79 7.99
CA THR A 39 -3.11 -7.74 9.31
C THR A 39 -2.47 -6.71 10.24
N SER A 40 -1.19 -6.38 10.00
CA SER A 40 -0.48 -5.34 10.76
C SER A 40 0.55 -4.61 9.89
N HIS A 41 0.61 -3.29 10.03
CA HIS A 41 1.62 -2.41 9.45
C HIS A 41 3.01 -2.67 10.03
N ASN A 42 3.09 -3.24 11.23
CA ASN A 42 4.35 -3.64 11.86
C ASN A 42 4.88 -4.99 11.38
N ARG A 43 4.07 -5.77 10.64
CA ARG A 43 4.47 -7.07 10.11
C ARG A 43 4.03 -7.24 8.67
N VAL A 44 4.77 -6.59 7.77
CA VAL A 44 4.57 -6.73 6.33
C VAL A 44 5.37 -7.92 5.81
N LEU A 45 4.67 -9.00 5.41
CA LEU A 45 5.26 -10.19 4.82
C LEU A 45 5.24 -10.11 3.28
N GLY A 46 6.22 -10.74 2.62
CA GLY A 46 6.25 -10.85 1.16
C GLY A 46 6.71 -9.57 0.44
N ILE A 47 7.56 -8.77 1.09
CA ILE A 47 8.45 -7.84 0.40
C ILE A 47 9.53 -8.70 -0.26
N PRO A 48 9.57 -8.81 -1.61
CA PRO A 48 10.61 -9.56 -2.27
C PRO A 48 11.93 -8.85 -2.01
N ASP A 49 12.86 -9.59 -1.45
CA ASP A 49 14.24 -9.17 -1.35
C ASP A 49 14.91 -9.44 -2.70
N THR A 50 15.63 -8.45 -3.23
CA THR A 50 16.48 -8.61 -4.41
C THR A 50 17.93 -8.89 -4.03
N THR A 51 18.21 -9.20 -2.77
CA THR A 51 19.55 -9.53 -2.30
C THR A 51 19.85 -11.01 -2.60
N PRO A 52 20.84 -11.33 -3.46
CA PRO A 52 21.26 -12.70 -3.77
C PRO A 52 21.99 -13.38 -2.60
#